data_AF-A0A015L5A1-F1
#
_entry.id   AF-A0A015L5A1-F1
#
_cell.length_a   1.000
_cell.length_b   1.000
_cell.length_c   1.000
_cell.angle_alpha   90.00
_cell.angle_beta   90.00
_cell.angle_gamma   90.00
#
_symmetry.space_group_name_H-M   'P 1'
#
loop_
_entity.id
_entity.type
_entity.pdbx_description
1 polymer ?
#
loop_
_entity_poly.entity_id
_entity_poly.type
_entity_poly.pdbx_seq_one_letter_code
_entity_poly.pdbx_strand_id
1 'polypeptide(L)'
;MPINNESKYIKEVWAENLEEEMAILRDRVEQYPFLAMDTEFPGVVARPIGNFRTSSDYHYQTLRCNVDLLKIIQLGITFADENGTLPPDTCTWQFNFKFNLGGDMYAQDSIDLLTKSGIDFKKHEDYGIDVEHFGELLISSGFVLLDDVKWISFHSGYDFGYLLKVLTCSPLPAEESEFFDLLRTYFPCIYDIKYLMKSFKNLKGGLQDIADDLQVSRIGPQHQAGSDSLLTATTFFKMRQTFFNDKIDDTKYLGYLYGLGSGIATPNAPNVMIGTPPISNSSVTIVNVNNITIASENNGNNHNNNSSPVTSVIQLPSSTSSITSATTTITPVATNGKLSLIHREANSVDSNNNSSTSNASSPNNNNNSNNITATNTNGTSTTINSNN
;
A
#
# COMPACT_ATOMS: atom_id res chain seq x y z
N MET A 1 20.38 -19.47 23.74
CA MET A 1 19.48 -18.31 23.71
C MET A 1 18.08 -18.83 23.39
N PRO A 2 17.02 -18.38 24.06
CA PRO A 2 15.67 -18.75 23.64
C PRO A 2 15.44 -18.21 22.22
N ILE A 3 15.04 -19.08 21.30
CA ILE A 3 14.63 -18.69 19.96
C ILE A 3 13.40 -17.80 20.17
N ASN A 4 13.51 -16.51 19.82
CA ASN A 4 12.40 -15.58 19.95
C ASN A 4 11.32 -16.05 18.97
N ASN A 5 10.18 -16.55 19.49
CA ASN A 5 9.15 -17.24 18.69
C ASN A 5 8.52 -16.33 17.62
N GLU A 6 8.75 -15.01 17.73
CA GLU A 6 8.38 -13.97 16.76
C GLU A 6 9.10 -14.12 15.42
N SER A 7 10.38 -14.53 15.42
CA SER A 7 11.17 -14.70 14.18
C SER A 7 10.68 -15.86 13.32
N LYS A 8 9.78 -16.70 13.83
CA LYS A 8 9.19 -17.82 13.09
C LYS A 8 8.19 -17.31 12.05
N TYR A 9 7.37 -16.33 12.41
CA TYR A 9 6.22 -15.90 11.64
C TYR A 9 6.52 -14.74 10.70
N ILE A 10 7.37 -13.80 11.16
CA ILE A 10 7.74 -12.60 10.42
C ILE A 10 9.15 -12.76 9.86
N LYS A 11 9.26 -12.68 8.54
CA LYS A 11 10.52 -12.76 7.81
C LYS A 11 10.98 -11.38 7.38
N GLU A 12 12.16 -11.00 7.84
CA GLU A 12 12.83 -9.79 7.40
C GLU A 12 13.37 -9.96 5.98
N VAL A 13 13.03 -9.00 5.10
CA VAL A 13 13.51 -8.93 3.73
C VAL A 13 14.34 -7.66 3.56
N TRP A 14 15.56 -7.84 3.08
CA TRP A 14 16.55 -6.82 2.76
C TRP A 14 16.99 -7.01 1.31
N ALA A 15 17.85 -6.13 0.79
CA ALA A 15 18.30 -6.22 -0.59
C ALA A 15 18.95 -7.57 -0.94
N GLU A 16 19.65 -8.19 0.02
CA GLU A 16 20.39 -9.44 -0.17
C GLU A 16 19.52 -10.68 -0.39
N ASN A 17 18.30 -10.71 0.17
CA ASN A 17 17.40 -11.86 0.08
C ASN A 17 16.08 -11.55 -0.64
N LEU A 18 15.91 -10.34 -1.20
CA LEU A 18 14.69 -9.92 -1.88
C LEU A 18 14.22 -10.92 -2.95
N GLU A 19 15.12 -11.28 -3.86
CA GLU A 19 14.83 -12.18 -4.99
C GLU A 19 14.41 -13.59 -4.52
N GLU A 20 15.10 -14.12 -3.50
CA GLU A 20 14.81 -15.43 -2.93
C GLU A 20 13.41 -15.45 -2.31
N GLU A 21 13.08 -14.43 -1.51
CA GLU A 21 11.77 -14.36 -0.86
C GLU A 21 10.66 -14.07 -1.87
N MET A 22 10.87 -13.20 -2.86
CA MET A 22 9.89 -12.96 -3.93
C MET A 22 9.64 -14.21 -4.79
N ALA A 23 10.63 -15.11 -4.94
CA ALA A 23 10.42 -16.40 -5.58
C ALA A 23 9.47 -17.30 -4.78
N ILE A 24 9.68 -17.43 -3.47
CA ILE A 24 8.80 -18.21 -2.57
C ILE A 24 7.37 -17.65 -2.58
N LEU A 25 7.28 -16.33 -2.56
CA LEU A 25 6.04 -15.60 -2.46
C LEU A 25 5.13 -15.72 -3.68
N ARG A 26 5.71 -15.85 -4.88
CA ARG A 26 4.98 -16.12 -6.13
C ARG A 26 4.17 -17.41 -6.08
N ASP A 27 4.72 -18.47 -5.48
CA ASP A 27 3.99 -19.73 -5.30
C ASP A 27 2.98 -19.64 -4.14
N ARG A 28 3.27 -18.79 -3.15
CA ARG A 28 2.45 -18.66 -1.94
C ARG A 28 1.10 -17.99 -2.21
N VAL A 29 1.06 -16.97 -3.07
CA VAL A 29 -0.18 -16.20 -3.33
C VAL A 29 -1.28 -17.07 -3.93
N GLU A 30 -0.94 -18.11 -4.71
CA GLU A 30 -1.92 -19.05 -5.26
C GLU A 30 -2.66 -19.85 -4.17
N GLN A 31 -1.96 -20.18 -3.07
CA GLN A 31 -2.54 -20.95 -1.96
C GLN A 31 -3.18 -20.04 -0.90
N TYR A 32 -2.67 -18.82 -0.76
CA TYR A 32 -3.06 -17.86 0.26
C TYR A 32 -3.33 -16.49 -0.39
N PRO A 33 -4.45 -16.33 -1.12
CA PRO A 33 -4.71 -15.17 -1.96
C PRO A 33 -5.19 -13.92 -1.19
N PHE A 34 -5.30 -13.98 0.14
CA PHE A 34 -5.59 -12.80 0.95
C PHE A 34 -4.30 -12.18 1.46
N LEU A 35 -4.01 -10.98 0.98
CA LEU A 35 -2.81 -10.22 1.32
C LEU A 35 -3.18 -9.06 2.25
N ALA A 36 -2.95 -9.24 3.55
CA ALA A 36 -3.04 -8.12 4.47
C ALA A 36 -1.76 -7.31 4.44
N MET A 37 -1.86 -5.99 4.44
CA MET A 37 -0.70 -5.11 4.35
C MET A 37 -0.70 -4.02 5.42
N ASP A 38 0.46 -3.39 5.58
CA ASP A 38 0.68 -2.12 6.30
C ASP A 38 1.99 -1.49 5.81
N THR A 39 2.15 -0.16 5.92
CA THR A 39 3.40 0.52 5.57
C THR A 39 3.88 1.45 6.68
N GLU A 40 5.20 1.56 6.81
CA GLU A 40 5.84 2.58 7.64
C GLU A 40 6.55 3.60 6.75
N PHE A 41 6.35 4.88 7.04
CA PHE A 41 6.88 5.99 6.26
C PHE A 41 7.11 7.22 7.16
N PRO A 42 7.88 8.23 6.71
CA PRO A 42 8.36 9.28 7.60
C PRO A 42 7.34 10.41 7.86
N GLY A 43 6.06 10.03 8.01
CA GLY A 43 4.97 10.93 8.37
C GLY A 43 4.54 11.87 7.24
N VAL A 44 4.21 13.11 7.61
CA VAL A 44 3.73 14.16 6.71
C VAL A 44 4.46 15.45 7.04
N VAL A 45 5.03 16.06 6.01
CA VAL A 45 5.87 17.26 6.09
C VAL A 45 5.24 18.47 5.39
N ALA A 46 4.23 18.23 4.54
CA ALA A 46 3.60 19.27 3.74
C ALA A 46 2.07 19.24 3.85
N ARG A 47 1.45 20.42 3.73
CA ARG A 47 0.01 20.56 3.50
C ARG A 47 -0.20 21.37 2.23
N PRO A 48 -1.09 20.94 1.33
CA PRO A 48 -1.33 21.66 0.10
C PRO A 48 -2.03 23.00 0.42
N ILE A 49 -1.59 24.07 -0.24
CA ILE A 49 -2.18 25.41 -0.12
C ILE A 49 -3.09 25.62 -1.34
N GLY A 50 -4.36 25.94 -1.10
CA GLY A 50 -5.31 26.19 -2.17
C GLY A 50 -6.76 26.10 -1.73
N ASN A 51 -7.66 26.27 -2.70
CA ASN A 51 -9.09 26.02 -2.52
C ASN A 51 -9.40 24.60 -2.96
N PHE A 52 -10.07 23.82 -2.10
CA PHE A 52 -10.43 22.43 -2.36
C PHE A 52 -11.93 22.30 -2.50
N ARG A 53 -12.38 21.40 -3.38
CA ARG A 53 -13.82 21.25 -3.68
C ARG A 53 -14.55 20.56 -2.54
N THR A 54 -13.89 19.60 -1.90
CA THR A 54 -14.45 18.79 -0.82
C THR A 54 -13.37 18.46 0.22
N SER A 55 -13.78 17.93 1.37
CA SER A 55 -12.83 17.38 2.35
C SER A 55 -12.06 16.17 1.81
N SER A 56 -12.69 15.35 0.94
CA SER A 56 -12.04 14.19 0.29
C SER A 56 -10.91 14.64 -0.63
N ASP A 57 -11.19 15.67 -1.43
CA ASP A 57 -10.21 16.30 -2.32
C ASP A 57 -9.03 16.87 -1.52
N TYR A 58 -9.29 17.59 -0.42
CA TYR A 58 -8.22 18.06 0.46
C TYR A 58 -7.37 16.91 1.06
N HIS A 59 -8.01 15.83 1.49
CA HIS A 59 -7.29 14.67 2.01
C HIS A 59 -6.44 14.00 0.93
N TYR A 60 -6.99 13.82 -0.27
CA TYR A 60 -6.27 13.26 -1.40
C TYR A 60 -5.07 14.12 -1.78
N GLN A 61 -5.24 15.45 -1.91
CA GLN A 61 -4.12 16.34 -2.24
C GLN A 61 -3.05 16.37 -1.14
N THR A 62 -3.44 16.19 0.12
CA THR A 62 -2.49 16.06 1.24
C THR A 62 -1.70 14.76 1.15
N LEU A 63 -2.39 13.65 0.87
CA LEU A 63 -1.77 12.34 0.63
C LEU A 63 -0.79 12.43 -0.54
N ARG A 64 -1.26 12.84 -1.72
CA ARG A 64 -0.48 12.96 -2.95
C ARG A 64 0.81 13.74 -2.74
N CYS A 65 0.69 14.95 -2.19
CA CYS A 65 1.85 15.81 -1.97
C CYS A 65 2.92 15.16 -1.09
N ASN A 66 2.52 14.44 -0.03
CA ASN A 66 3.49 13.82 0.87
C ASN A 66 4.04 12.51 0.32
N VAL A 67 3.20 11.67 -0.28
CA VAL A 67 3.66 10.42 -0.89
C VAL A 67 4.64 10.70 -2.03
N ASP A 68 4.43 11.73 -2.84
CA ASP A 68 5.36 12.11 -3.90
C ASP A 68 6.72 12.58 -3.34
N LEU A 69 6.70 13.36 -2.25
CA LEU A 69 7.90 13.94 -1.62
C LEU A 69 8.71 12.94 -0.79
N LEU A 70 8.05 12.00 -0.14
CA LEU A 70 8.64 11.13 0.87
C LEU A 70 8.92 9.73 0.32
N LYS A 71 9.78 8.98 1.03
CA LYS A 71 10.12 7.59 0.71
C LYS A 71 9.50 6.65 1.73
N ILE A 72 9.00 5.52 1.25
CA ILE A 72 8.57 4.41 2.10
C ILE A 72 9.77 3.82 2.87
N ILE A 73 9.55 3.36 4.11
CA ILE A 73 10.58 2.77 4.98
C ILE A 73 10.36 1.26 5.11
N GLN A 74 9.13 0.83 5.39
CA GLN A 74 8.77 -0.59 5.41
C GLN A 74 7.44 -0.87 4.71
N LEU A 75 7.30 -2.10 4.23
CA LEU A 75 6.03 -2.71 3.82
C LEU A 75 5.92 -4.08 4.49
N GLY A 76 4.79 -4.35 5.13
CA GLY A 76 4.44 -5.66 5.65
C GLY A 76 3.40 -6.30 4.75
N ILE A 77 3.58 -7.58 4.43
CA ILE A 77 2.57 -8.39 3.74
C ILE A 77 2.39 -9.70 4.50
N THR A 78 1.14 -9.96 4.91
CA THR A 78 0.73 -11.20 5.56
C THR A 78 -0.23 -11.97 4.66
N PHE A 79 0.04 -13.27 4.50
CA PHE A 79 -0.71 -14.18 3.65
C PHE A 79 -1.74 -14.96 4.47
N ALA A 80 -2.94 -15.10 3.91
CA ALA A 80 -4.01 -15.94 4.45
C ALA A 80 -4.83 -16.60 3.33
N ASP A 81 -5.46 -17.74 3.65
CA ASP A 81 -6.44 -18.36 2.77
C ASP A 81 -7.84 -17.74 2.94
N GLU A 82 -8.82 -18.22 2.18
CA GLU A 82 -10.21 -17.74 2.26
C GLU A 82 -10.85 -17.91 3.65
N ASN A 83 -10.35 -18.83 4.48
CA ASN A 83 -10.85 -19.08 5.83
C ASN A 83 -10.09 -18.29 6.91
N GLY A 84 -9.06 -17.54 6.53
CA GLY A 84 -8.17 -16.85 7.48
C GLY A 84 -7.08 -17.73 8.07
N THR A 85 -6.85 -18.92 7.50
CA THR A 85 -5.73 -19.78 7.87
C THR A 85 -4.43 -19.18 7.35
N LEU A 86 -3.49 -18.95 8.24
CA LEU A 86 -2.15 -18.47 7.90
C LEU A 86 -1.26 -19.65 7.49
N PRO A 87 -0.23 -19.43 6.64
CA PRO A 87 0.86 -20.39 6.46
C PRO A 87 1.45 -20.82 7.83
N PRO A 88 1.76 -22.11 8.04
CA PRO A 88 2.11 -22.66 9.37
C PRO A 88 3.44 -22.18 9.96
N ASP A 89 4.33 -21.64 9.12
CA ASP A 89 5.63 -21.08 9.52
C ASP A 89 5.65 -19.58 9.23
N THR A 90 6.48 -19.14 8.29
CA THR A 90 6.47 -17.75 7.84
C THR A 90 5.17 -17.45 7.09
N CYS A 91 4.36 -16.59 7.69
CA CYS A 91 3.12 -16.07 7.13
C CYS A 91 3.22 -14.59 6.76
N THR A 92 4.25 -13.89 7.24
CA THR A 92 4.42 -12.46 7.09
C THR A 92 5.83 -12.12 6.61
N TRP A 93 5.91 -11.21 5.64
CA TRP A 93 7.17 -10.66 5.14
C TRP A 93 7.23 -9.17 5.42
N GLN A 94 8.33 -8.73 6.01
CA GLN A 94 8.62 -7.34 6.31
C GLN A 94 9.73 -6.87 5.37
N PHE A 95 9.35 -6.12 4.34
CA PHE A 95 10.26 -5.52 3.38
C PHE A 95 10.84 -4.22 3.94
N ASN A 96 12.16 -4.15 4.03
CA ASN A 96 12.88 -3.00 4.58
C ASN A 96 13.54 -2.22 3.44
N PHE A 97 13.04 -1.02 3.14
CA PHE A 97 13.48 -0.21 2.01
C PHE A 97 14.65 0.70 2.35
N LYS A 98 15.43 1.04 1.32
CA LYS A 98 16.56 1.96 1.46
C LYS A 98 16.10 3.35 1.88
N PHE A 99 16.62 3.82 3.02
CA PHE A 99 16.29 5.12 3.58
C PHE A 99 17.51 5.75 4.26
N ASN A 100 17.74 7.04 4.05
CA ASN A 100 18.90 7.77 4.56
C ASN A 100 18.48 9.05 5.30
N LEU A 101 18.67 9.08 6.62
CA LEU A 101 18.35 10.26 7.45
C LEU A 101 19.17 11.52 7.12
N GLY A 102 20.32 11.38 6.46
CA GLY A 102 21.13 12.52 6.01
C GLY A 102 20.68 13.12 4.68
N GLY A 103 19.93 12.37 3.86
CA GLY A 103 19.57 12.77 2.49
C GLY A 103 18.07 12.85 2.22
N ASP A 104 17.25 12.08 2.92
CA ASP A 104 15.82 11.96 2.69
C ASP A 104 15.01 12.89 3.61
N MET A 105 13.87 13.38 3.13
CA MET A 105 12.97 14.21 3.92
C MET A 105 12.14 13.35 4.90
N TYR A 106 11.87 13.91 6.08
CA TYR A 106 11.05 13.24 7.09
C TYR A 106 10.45 14.23 8.11
N ALA A 107 9.41 13.78 8.81
CA ALA A 107 8.93 14.41 10.05
C ALA A 107 9.70 13.83 11.26
N GLN A 108 10.24 14.69 12.13
CA GLN A 108 11.08 14.26 13.25
C GLN A 108 10.33 13.31 14.21
N ASP A 109 9.09 13.63 14.54
CA ASP A 109 8.26 12.83 15.45
C ASP A 109 8.06 11.40 14.92
N SER A 110 7.94 11.26 13.60
CA SER A 110 7.81 9.95 12.96
C SER A 110 9.10 9.14 13.04
N ILE A 111 10.26 9.76 12.81
CA ILE A 111 11.56 9.08 12.98
C ILE A 111 11.79 8.68 14.44
N ASP A 112 11.46 9.54 15.39
CA ASP A 112 11.59 9.25 16.82
C ASP A 112 10.68 8.09 17.24
N LEU A 113 9.44 8.06 16.73
CA LEU A 113 8.51 6.96 16.96
C LEU A 113 9.06 5.66 16.38
N LEU A 114 9.40 5.64 15.09
CA LEU A 114 9.91 4.46 14.40
C LEU A 114 11.20 3.91 15.04
N THR A 115 12.10 4.80 15.46
CA THR A 115 13.31 4.41 16.19
C THR A 115 12.95 3.71 17.52
N LYS A 116 11.99 4.24 18.28
CA LYS A 116 11.51 3.61 19.53
C LYS A 116 10.82 2.28 19.27
N SER A 117 10.18 2.13 18.12
CA SER A 117 9.55 0.89 17.66
C SER A 117 10.54 -0.15 17.15
N GLY A 118 11.83 0.18 17.07
CA GLY A 118 12.91 -0.75 16.74
C GLY A 118 13.41 -0.69 15.30
N ILE A 119 13.07 0.35 14.54
CA ILE A 119 13.61 0.56 13.19
C ILE A 119 15.10 0.94 13.28
N ASP A 120 15.95 0.14 12.64
CA ASP A 120 17.38 0.41 12.50
C ASP A 120 17.65 1.18 11.21
N PHE A 121 17.57 2.51 11.29
CA PHE A 121 17.80 3.39 10.14
C PHE A 121 19.19 3.24 9.51
N LYS A 122 20.21 2.83 10.29
CA LYS A 122 21.53 2.60 9.71
C LYS A 122 21.53 1.35 8.83
N LYS A 123 20.82 0.31 9.26
CA LYS A 123 20.62 -0.89 8.44
C LYS A 123 19.79 -0.62 7.19
N HIS A 124 18.75 0.24 7.27
CA HIS A 124 18.02 0.70 6.08
C HIS A 124 18.92 1.44 5.09
N GLU A 125 19.82 2.30 5.56
CA GLU A 125 20.77 3.01 4.69
C GLU A 125 21.71 2.04 3.95
N ASP A 126 22.26 1.07 4.68
CA ASP A 126 23.34 0.20 4.20
C ASP A 126 22.83 -1.02 3.41
N TYR A 127 21.67 -1.59 3.79
CA TYR A 127 21.17 -2.88 3.28
C TYR A 127 19.71 -2.83 2.79
N GLY A 128 19.07 -1.65 2.83
CA GLY A 128 17.68 -1.52 2.43
C GLY A 128 17.44 -1.82 0.95
N ILE A 129 16.26 -2.35 0.66
CA ILE A 129 15.78 -2.69 -0.68
C ILE A 129 15.67 -1.43 -1.54
N ASP A 130 16.18 -1.53 -2.77
CA ASP A 130 15.88 -0.53 -3.80
C ASP A 130 14.41 -0.62 -4.21
N VAL A 131 13.72 0.52 -4.15
CA VAL A 131 12.26 0.58 -4.34
C VAL A 131 11.86 0.25 -5.79
N GLU A 132 12.70 0.60 -6.77
CA GLU A 132 12.43 0.31 -8.18
C GLU A 132 12.60 -1.19 -8.46
N HIS A 133 13.64 -1.81 -7.88
CA HIS A 133 13.84 -3.27 -7.98
C HIS A 133 12.69 -4.05 -7.33
N PHE A 134 12.21 -3.61 -6.16
CA PHE A 134 11.00 -4.21 -5.56
C PHE A 134 9.77 -4.03 -6.46
N GLY A 135 9.58 -2.85 -7.05
CA GLY A 135 8.48 -2.57 -7.98
C GLY A 135 8.47 -3.50 -9.19
N GLU A 136 9.64 -3.75 -9.79
CA GLU A 136 9.81 -4.70 -10.89
C GLU A 136 9.33 -6.12 -10.51
N LEU A 137 9.75 -6.61 -9.34
CA LEU A 137 9.38 -7.94 -8.86
C LEU A 137 7.90 -8.02 -8.50
N LEU A 138 7.33 -6.96 -7.91
CA LEU A 138 5.92 -6.91 -7.52
C LEU A 138 4.97 -6.95 -8.72
N ILE A 139 5.31 -6.29 -9.83
CA ILE A 139 4.46 -6.28 -11.04
C ILE A 139 4.25 -7.70 -11.59
N SER A 140 5.26 -8.56 -11.50
CA SER A 140 5.22 -9.93 -12.04
C SER A 140 5.04 -11.01 -10.97
N SER A 141 4.68 -10.64 -9.73
CA SER A 141 4.55 -11.57 -8.62
C SER A 141 3.22 -12.31 -8.56
N GLY A 142 2.21 -11.83 -9.30
CA GLY A 142 0.83 -12.27 -9.15
C GLY A 142 0.06 -11.61 -7.99
N PHE A 143 0.62 -10.60 -7.33
CA PHE A 143 -0.08 -9.91 -6.22
C PHE A 143 -1.02 -8.81 -6.67
N VAL A 144 -0.74 -8.25 -7.85
CA VAL A 144 -1.41 -7.09 -8.42
C VAL A 144 -1.94 -7.45 -9.80
N LEU A 145 -2.86 -6.64 -10.33
CA LEU A 145 -3.47 -6.81 -11.65
C LEU A 145 -4.35 -8.07 -11.80
N LEU A 146 -4.60 -8.81 -10.72
CA LEU A 146 -5.40 -10.03 -10.71
C LEU A 146 -6.59 -9.92 -9.75
N ASP A 147 -7.75 -10.39 -10.20
CA ASP A 147 -9.03 -10.28 -9.47
C ASP A 147 -9.19 -11.35 -8.37
N ASP A 148 -8.39 -12.41 -8.41
CA ASP A 148 -8.41 -13.50 -7.44
C ASP A 148 -7.62 -13.19 -6.16
N VAL A 149 -6.77 -12.16 -6.18
CA VAL A 149 -6.05 -11.68 -5.00
C VAL A 149 -6.83 -10.58 -4.28
N LYS A 150 -7.02 -10.77 -2.97
CA LYS A 150 -7.79 -9.86 -2.11
C LYS A 150 -6.86 -9.16 -1.13
N TRP A 151 -6.74 -7.84 -1.27
CA TRP A 151 -5.96 -7.00 -0.37
C TRP A 151 -6.79 -6.60 0.85
N ILE A 152 -6.21 -6.77 2.04
CA ILE A 152 -6.79 -6.36 3.32
C ILE A 152 -5.92 -5.24 3.90
N SER A 153 -6.54 -4.20 4.40
CA SER A 153 -5.82 -3.04 4.90
C SER A 153 -6.54 -2.35 6.06
N PHE A 154 -5.89 -1.35 6.67
CA PHE A 154 -6.51 -0.52 7.71
C PHE A 154 -6.16 0.96 7.49
N HIS A 155 -7.16 1.80 7.23
CA HIS A 155 -6.97 3.25 7.06
C HIS A 155 -5.93 3.61 5.99
N SER A 156 -6.10 3.00 4.82
CA SER A 156 -4.99 2.64 3.95
C SER A 156 -4.71 3.56 2.76
N GLY A 157 -5.19 4.80 2.83
CA GLY A 157 -4.98 5.78 1.75
C GLY A 157 -3.50 5.94 1.42
N TYR A 158 -2.68 6.23 2.43
CA TYR A 158 -1.24 6.42 2.25
C TYR A 158 -0.54 5.14 1.80
N ASP A 159 -0.91 3.98 2.36
CA ASP A 159 -0.29 2.69 2.03
C ASP A 159 -0.42 2.38 0.53
N PHE A 160 -1.65 2.47 0.02
CA PHE A 160 -1.90 2.29 -1.41
C PHE A 160 -1.33 3.41 -2.27
N GLY A 161 -1.24 4.63 -1.73
CA GLY A 161 -0.50 5.73 -2.36
C GLY A 161 0.96 5.36 -2.61
N TYR A 162 1.66 4.86 -1.59
CA TYR A 162 3.04 4.42 -1.74
C TYR A 162 3.14 3.25 -2.72
N LEU A 163 2.30 2.21 -2.59
CA LEU A 163 2.36 1.06 -3.50
C LEU A 163 2.11 1.46 -4.96
N LEU A 164 1.17 2.36 -5.24
CA LEU A 164 0.97 2.87 -6.60
C LEU A 164 2.16 3.68 -7.10
N LYS A 165 2.77 4.53 -6.26
CA LYS A 165 4.00 5.25 -6.61
C LYS A 165 5.13 4.27 -6.97
N VAL A 166 5.28 3.20 -6.20
CA VAL A 166 6.27 2.13 -6.46
C VAL A 166 5.98 1.42 -7.78
N LEU A 167 4.74 0.97 -8.01
CA LEU A 167 4.34 0.20 -9.19
C LEU A 167 4.40 1.00 -10.49
N THR A 168 4.19 2.31 -10.43
CA THR A 168 4.10 3.19 -11.60
C THR A 168 5.40 3.94 -11.88
N CYS A 169 6.34 3.92 -10.94
CA CYS A 169 7.55 4.74 -10.94
C CYS A 169 7.28 6.21 -11.30
N SER A 170 6.12 6.74 -10.89
CA SER A 170 5.59 8.04 -11.31
C SER A 170 4.95 8.77 -10.12
N PRO A 171 4.89 10.11 -10.16
CA PRO A 171 4.07 10.87 -9.21
C PRO A 171 2.62 10.40 -9.26
N LEU A 172 1.93 10.45 -8.11
CA LEU A 172 0.52 10.09 -8.04
C LEU A 172 -0.34 11.02 -8.94
N PRO A 173 -1.47 10.51 -9.48
CA PRO A 173 -2.36 11.29 -10.35
C PRO A 173 -2.79 12.63 -9.77
N ALA A 174 -3.17 13.58 -10.62
CA ALA A 174 -3.50 14.92 -10.13
C ALA A 174 -4.88 14.96 -9.46
N GLU A 175 -5.82 14.21 -10.00
CA GLU A 175 -7.21 14.15 -9.56
C GLU A 175 -7.49 12.84 -8.82
N GLU A 176 -8.28 12.91 -7.76
CA GLU A 176 -8.65 11.75 -6.93
C GLU A 176 -9.32 10.64 -7.77
N SER A 177 -10.12 10.99 -8.79
CA SER A 177 -10.75 10.01 -9.67
C SER A 177 -9.73 9.18 -10.45
N GLU A 178 -8.71 9.82 -11.00
CA GLU A 178 -7.66 9.14 -11.78
C GLU A 178 -6.81 8.22 -10.90
N PHE A 179 -6.58 8.62 -9.65
CA PHE A 179 -5.98 7.74 -8.64
C PHE A 179 -6.81 6.48 -8.40
N PHE A 180 -8.13 6.61 -8.23
CA PHE A 180 -8.97 5.44 -8.03
C PHE A 180 -9.10 4.56 -9.28
N ASP A 181 -9.07 5.12 -10.48
CA ASP A 181 -9.05 4.34 -11.72
C ASP A 181 -7.77 3.51 -11.84
N LEU A 182 -6.62 4.11 -11.51
CA LEU A 182 -5.34 3.42 -11.47
C LEU A 182 -5.28 2.39 -10.34
N LEU A 183 -5.76 2.74 -9.14
CA LEU A 183 -5.82 1.86 -7.99
C LEU A 183 -6.61 0.59 -8.30
N ARG A 184 -7.78 0.71 -8.91
CA ARG A 184 -8.62 -0.44 -9.29
C ARG A 184 -7.98 -1.33 -10.34
N THR A 185 -7.12 -0.78 -11.17
CA THR A 185 -6.38 -1.56 -12.17
C THR A 185 -5.35 -2.46 -11.47
N TYR A 186 -4.55 -1.90 -10.56
CA TYR A 186 -3.51 -2.66 -9.86
C TYR A 186 -4.04 -3.52 -8.71
N PHE A 187 -5.10 -3.08 -8.04
CA PHE A 187 -5.67 -3.71 -6.85
C PHE A 187 -7.18 -3.84 -7.00
N PRO A 188 -7.67 -4.82 -7.79
CA PRO A 188 -9.09 -4.95 -8.09
C PRO A 188 -9.95 -5.22 -6.86
N CYS A 189 -9.39 -5.91 -5.86
CA CYS A 189 -10.09 -6.32 -4.65
C CYS A 189 -9.40 -5.79 -3.39
N ILE A 190 -9.97 -4.74 -2.78
CA ILE A 190 -9.49 -4.15 -1.52
C ILE A 190 -10.60 -4.16 -0.46
N TYR A 191 -10.26 -4.54 0.76
CA TYR A 191 -11.06 -4.34 1.97
C TYR A 191 -10.30 -3.53 3.01
N ASP A 192 -10.72 -2.28 3.22
CA ASP A 192 -10.19 -1.43 4.29
C ASP A 192 -11.01 -1.61 5.57
N ILE A 193 -10.44 -2.28 6.58
CA ILE A 193 -11.07 -2.56 7.88
C ILE A 193 -11.67 -1.29 8.49
N LYS A 194 -10.98 -0.15 8.40
CA LYS A 194 -11.45 1.12 8.95
C LYS A 194 -12.72 1.59 8.26
N TYR A 195 -12.87 1.32 6.95
CA TYR A 195 -14.10 1.58 6.22
C TYR A 195 -15.21 0.60 6.63
N LEU A 196 -14.91 -0.69 6.76
CA LEU A 196 -15.86 -1.73 7.19
C LEU A 196 -16.47 -1.40 8.57
N MET A 197 -15.65 -0.92 9.50
CA MET A 197 -16.06 -0.50 10.85
C MET A 197 -17.18 0.55 10.85
N LYS A 198 -17.32 1.38 9.79
CA LYS A 198 -18.37 2.42 9.71
C LYS A 198 -19.79 1.86 9.80
N SER A 199 -19.97 0.58 9.49
CA SER A 199 -21.28 -0.08 9.59
C SER A 199 -21.65 -0.47 11.02
N PHE A 200 -20.72 -0.40 11.97
CA PHE A 200 -20.90 -0.85 13.36
C PHE A 200 -20.60 0.29 14.33
N LYS A 201 -21.65 0.80 14.99
CA LYS A 201 -21.55 1.98 15.87
C LYS A 201 -20.63 1.78 17.08
N ASN A 202 -20.42 0.53 17.49
CA ASN A 202 -19.60 0.12 18.61
C ASN A 202 -18.12 -0.03 18.26
N LEU A 203 -17.74 -0.07 16.98
CA LEU A 203 -16.34 -0.19 16.57
C LEU A 203 -15.74 1.20 16.28
N LYS A 204 -14.74 1.60 17.07
CA LYS A 204 -14.01 2.87 16.96
C LYS A 204 -12.53 2.64 17.32
N GLY A 205 -11.70 3.67 17.15
CA GLY A 205 -10.27 3.58 17.51
C GLY A 205 -9.36 3.11 16.37
N GLY A 206 -8.09 2.96 16.67
CA GLY A 206 -7.04 2.46 15.78
C GLY A 206 -7.07 0.93 15.62
N LEU A 207 -6.08 0.39 14.90
CA LEU A 207 -5.97 -1.05 14.64
C LEU A 207 -5.81 -1.85 15.95
N GLN A 208 -5.02 -1.33 16.89
CA GLN A 208 -4.82 -1.98 18.18
C GLN A 208 -6.12 -2.02 19.00
N ASP A 209 -6.88 -0.92 19.02
CA ASP A 209 -8.14 -0.85 19.78
C ASP A 209 -9.14 -1.92 19.31
N ILE A 210 -9.31 -2.08 17.98
CA ILE A 210 -10.20 -3.10 17.43
C ILE A 210 -9.68 -4.52 17.63
N ALA A 211 -8.36 -4.72 17.57
CA ALA A 211 -7.76 -6.02 17.86
C ALA A 211 -8.03 -6.43 19.31
N ASP A 212 -7.87 -5.51 20.26
CA ASP A 212 -8.14 -5.73 21.68
C ASP A 212 -9.63 -6.03 21.93
N ASP A 213 -10.54 -5.26 21.31
CA ASP A 213 -12.00 -5.50 21.38
C ASP A 213 -12.38 -6.88 20.83
N LEU A 214 -11.70 -7.35 19.78
CA LEU A 214 -11.90 -8.67 19.16
C LEU A 214 -11.09 -9.79 19.82
N GLN A 215 -10.32 -9.49 20.87
CA GLN A 215 -9.45 -10.41 21.58
C GLN A 215 -8.39 -11.07 20.68
N VAL A 216 -7.87 -10.31 19.72
CA VAL A 216 -6.78 -10.70 18.83
C VAL A 216 -5.46 -10.23 19.43
N SER A 217 -4.54 -11.16 19.67
CA SER A 217 -3.22 -10.84 20.22
C SER A 217 -2.23 -10.50 19.12
N ARG A 218 -1.47 -9.42 19.31
CA ARG A 218 -0.36 -9.03 18.43
C ARG A 218 0.81 -10.02 18.54
N ILE A 219 1.47 -10.24 17.40
CA ILE A 219 2.73 -10.98 17.29
C ILE A 219 3.75 -10.06 16.61
N GLY A 220 4.88 -9.82 17.28
CA GLY A 220 5.91 -8.90 16.80
C GLY A 220 5.76 -7.46 17.34
N PRO A 221 6.72 -6.59 17.02
CA PRO A 221 6.79 -5.23 17.54
C PRO A 221 5.65 -4.37 16.99
N GLN A 222 5.02 -3.54 17.83
CA GLN A 222 4.03 -2.55 17.36
C GLN A 222 4.72 -1.44 16.56
N HIS A 223 4.04 -0.90 15.53
CA HIS A 223 4.58 0.12 14.63
C HIS A 223 5.80 -0.37 13.84
N GLN A 224 5.72 -1.62 13.38
CA GLN A 224 6.51 -2.13 12.27
C GLN A 224 5.57 -2.83 11.31
N ALA A 225 5.77 -2.60 10.03
CA ALA A 225 4.81 -2.95 9.01
C ALA A 225 4.46 -4.46 8.98
N GLY A 226 5.44 -5.34 9.25
CA GLY A 226 5.22 -6.78 9.33
C GLY A 226 4.18 -7.15 10.40
N SER A 227 4.45 -6.78 11.65
CA SER A 227 3.57 -7.03 12.79
C SER A 227 2.20 -6.37 12.63
N ASP A 228 2.14 -5.13 12.12
CA ASP A 228 0.89 -4.42 11.88
C ASP A 228 0.07 -5.07 10.73
N SER A 229 0.72 -5.59 9.67
CA SER A 229 0.04 -6.36 8.62
C SER A 229 -0.53 -7.70 9.13
N LEU A 230 0.17 -8.36 10.05
CA LEU A 230 -0.29 -9.61 10.67
C LEU A 230 -1.48 -9.37 11.60
N LEU A 231 -1.42 -8.28 12.37
CA LEU A 231 -2.56 -7.85 13.19
C LEU A 231 -3.76 -7.46 12.31
N THR A 232 -3.51 -6.80 11.17
CA THR A 232 -4.53 -6.48 10.16
C THR A 232 -5.21 -7.74 9.63
N ALA A 233 -4.45 -8.76 9.21
CA ALA A 233 -5.00 -10.04 8.73
C ALA A 233 -5.92 -10.70 9.77
N THR A 234 -5.36 -10.94 10.95
CA THR A 234 -6.05 -11.68 12.03
C THR A 234 -7.28 -10.93 12.54
N THR A 235 -7.21 -9.60 12.63
CA THR A 235 -8.34 -8.73 12.97
C THR A 235 -9.43 -8.78 11.89
N PHE A 236 -9.07 -8.73 10.61
CA PHE A 236 -10.04 -8.79 9.52
C PHE A 236 -10.86 -10.07 9.55
N PHE A 237 -10.21 -11.23 9.63
CA PHE A 237 -10.92 -12.51 9.64
C PHE A 237 -11.77 -12.67 10.90
N LYS A 238 -11.29 -12.21 12.06
CA LYS A 238 -12.07 -12.20 13.30
C LYS A 238 -13.30 -11.29 13.21
N MET A 239 -13.14 -10.11 12.60
CA MET A 239 -14.22 -9.17 12.35
C MET A 239 -15.24 -9.74 11.36
N ARG A 240 -14.78 -10.37 10.28
CA ARG A 240 -15.62 -11.03 9.25
C ARG A 240 -16.50 -12.11 9.88
N GLN A 241 -15.91 -12.95 10.74
CA GLN A 241 -16.66 -13.96 11.49
C GLN A 241 -17.69 -13.33 12.42
N THR A 242 -17.30 -12.33 13.20
CA THR A 242 -18.11 -11.79 14.31
C THR A 242 -19.24 -10.88 13.84
N PHE A 243 -18.99 -10.07 12.80
CA PHE A 243 -19.89 -8.99 12.40
C PHE A 243 -20.52 -9.17 11.01
N PHE A 244 -19.99 -10.09 10.21
CA PHE A 244 -20.40 -10.29 8.81
C PHE A 244 -20.86 -11.72 8.50
N ASN A 245 -21.01 -12.59 9.51
CA ASN A 245 -21.37 -14.00 9.32
C ASN A 245 -20.51 -14.69 8.25
N ASP A 246 -19.19 -14.46 8.32
CA ASP A 246 -18.17 -14.97 7.39
C ASP A 246 -18.30 -14.49 5.93
N LYS A 247 -19.19 -13.53 5.62
CA LYS A 247 -19.40 -13.03 4.25
C LYS A 247 -19.52 -11.50 4.19
N ILE A 248 -18.60 -10.88 3.47
CA ILE A 248 -18.61 -9.44 3.19
C ILE A 248 -19.42 -9.18 1.92
N ASP A 249 -20.15 -8.07 1.89
CA ASP A 249 -20.91 -7.63 0.71
C ASP A 249 -20.04 -6.72 -0.17
N ASP A 250 -19.51 -7.30 -1.25
CA ASP A 250 -18.65 -6.62 -2.22
C ASP A 250 -19.28 -5.33 -2.76
N THR A 251 -20.60 -5.29 -2.96
CA THR A 251 -21.30 -4.12 -3.51
C THR A 251 -21.21 -2.89 -2.60
N LYS A 252 -20.91 -3.12 -1.32
CA LYS A 252 -20.86 -2.07 -0.29
C LYS A 252 -19.44 -1.76 0.19
N TYR A 253 -18.53 -2.73 0.16
CA TYR A 253 -17.23 -2.61 0.83
C TYR A 253 -16.02 -2.74 -0.10
N LEU A 254 -16.16 -3.35 -1.27
CA LEU A 254 -15.04 -3.62 -2.16
C LEU A 254 -14.49 -2.33 -2.78
N GLY A 255 -13.18 -2.10 -2.65
CA GLY A 255 -12.48 -1.00 -3.30
C GLY A 255 -12.65 0.37 -2.62
N TYR A 256 -13.29 0.44 -1.44
CA TYR A 256 -13.43 1.68 -0.68
C TYR A 256 -12.29 1.86 0.31
N LEU A 257 -11.60 3.00 0.23
CA LEU A 257 -10.58 3.42 1.19
C LEU A 257 -11.18 4.39 2.21
N TYR A 258 -10.82 4.24 3.49
CA TYR A 258 -11.30 5.17 4.51
C TYR A 258 -10.76 6.59 4.26
N GLY A 259 -11.64 7.60 4.32
CA GLY A 259 -11.27 9.01 4.22
C GLY A 259 -11.11 9.57 2.80
N LEU A 260 -11.26 8.72 1.78
CA LEU A 260 -11.13 9.05 0.35
C LEU A 260 -12.34 8.55 -0.45
N GLY A 261 -12.45 8.96 -1.71
CA GLY A 261 -13.39 8.44 -2.70
C GLY A 261 -14.84 8.84 -2.47
N SER A 262 -15.10 9.88 -1.68
CA SER A 262 -16.46 10.31 -1.34
C SER A 262 -17.18 10.84 -2.58
N GLY A 263 -18.07 10.02 -3.16
CA GLY A 263 -18.84 10.34 -4.37
C GLY A 263 -18.35 9.68 -5.66
N ILE A 264 -17.30 8.85 -5.61
CA ILE A 264 -16.88 8.03 -6.75
C ILE A 264 -17.71 6.74 -6.73
N ALA A 265 -18.60 6.56 -7.70
CA ALA A 265 -19.34 5.32 -7.86
C ALA A 265 -18.37 4.18 -8.17
N THR A 266 -18.48 3.06 -7.47
CA THR A 266 -17.86 1.80 -7.90
C THR A 266 -18.68 1.22 -9.05
N PRO A 267 -18.07 0.50 -10.01
CA PRO A 267 -18.79 -0.08 -11.16
C PRO A 267 -19.97 -0.99 -10.78
N ASN A 268 -20.01 -1.50 -9.54
CA ASN A 268 -20.95 -2.53 -9.08
C ASN A 268 -21.96 -2.08 -8.00
N ALA A 269 -22.08 -0.78 -7.69
CA ALA A 269 -23.08 -0.29 -6.72
C ALA A 269 -24.20 0.53 -7.40
N PRO A 270 -25.50 0.19 -7.19
CA PRO A 270 -26.58 1.09 -7.56
C PRO A 270 -26.49 2.37 -6.69
N ASN A 271 -26.74 3.54 -7.30
CA ASN A 271 -26.71 4.85 -6.65
C ASN A 271 -27.48 4.87 -5.31
N VAL A 272 -26.76 4.75 -4.18
CA VAL A 272 -27.33 5.01 -2.85
C VAL A 272 -26.95 6.43 -2.45
N MET A 273 -27.92 7.33 -2.59
CA MET A 273 -27.82 8.71 -2.14
C MET A 273 -27.91 8.74 -0.61
N ILE A 274 -26.77 8.84 0.09
CA ILE A 274 -26.75 9.03 1.55
C ILE A 274 -26.86 10.53 1.83
N GLY A 275 -28.05 10.97 2.25
CA GLY A 275 -28.29 12.35 2.65
C GLY A 275 -27.45 12.74 3.88
N THR A 276 -26.66 13.79 3.74
CA THR A 276 -26.06 14.51 4.87
C THR A 276 -27.12 15.39 5.54
N PRO A 277 -27.21 15.44 6.88
CA PRO A 277 -28.06 16.42 7.56
C PRO A 277 -27.49 17.85 7.39
N PRO A 278 -28.34 18.89 7.37
CA PRO A 278 -27.92 20.26 7.08
C PRO A 278 -27.08 20.83 8.23
N ILE A 279 -25.93 21.41 7.89
CA ILE A 279 -25.10 22.18 8.82
C ILE A 279 -25.63 23.62 8.84
N SER A 280 -26.01 24.10 10.03
CA SER A 280 -26.35 25.49 10.30
C SER A 280 -25.11 26.38 10.22
N ASN A 281 -25.15 27.40 9.35
CA ASN A 281 -24.09 28.39 9.18
C ASN A 281 -23.89 29.22 10.44
N SER A 282 -22.78 29.01 11.15
CA SER A 282 -22.22 29.99 12.08
C SER A 282 -21.01 30.63 11.42
N SER A 283 -21.19 31.87 10.97
CA SER A 283 -20.13 32.73 10.44
C SER A 283 -19.09 33.04 11.52
N VAL A 284 -17.83 32.63 11.32
CA VAL A 284 -16.71 32.99 12.19
C VAL A 284 -16.10 34.31 11.70
N THR A 285 -16.28 35.37 12.49
CA THR A 285 -15.58 36.66 12.31
C THR A 285 -14.18 36.54 12.87
N ILE A 286 -13.15 36.67 12.02
CA ILE A 286 -11.76 36.76 12.47
C ILE A 286 -11.50 38.19 12.95
N VAL A 287 -11.30 38.38 14.25
CA VAL A 287 -10.79 39.63 14.84
C VAL A 287 -9.28 39.52 14.94
N ASN A 288 -8.58 40.44 14.28
CA ASN A 288 -7.13 40.53 14.28
C ASN A 288 -6.65 41.24 15.56
N VAL A 289 -5.87 40.57 16.43
CA VAL A 289 -5.21 41.22 17.57
C VAL A 289 -3.77 40.73 17.70
N ASN A 290 -2.84 41.67 17.48
CA ASN A 290 -1.42 41.51 17.74
C ASN A 290 -1.12 41.61 19.26
N ASN A 291 -0.12 40.84 19.69
CA ASN A 291 0.54 40.80 21.01
C ASN A 291 -0.28 40.26 22.20
N ILE A 292 0.17 39.13 22.76
CA ILE A 292 0.48 38.94 24.19
C ILE A 292 1.32 37.67 24.37
N THR A 293 2.29 37.76 25.28
CA THR A 293 3.26 36.76 25.73
C THR A 293 2.66 35.78 26.76
N ILE A 294 2.96 34.48 26.58
CA ILE A 294 3.05 33.32 27.51
C ILE A 294 2.00 33.17 28.65
N ALA A 295 1.28 32.03 28.64
CA ALA A 295 1.05 31.21 29.83
C ALA A 295 0.78 29.75 29.45
N SER A 296 1.55 28.84 30.06
CA SER A 296 1.36 27.40 30.05
C SER A 296 0.18 26.99 30.93
N GLU A 297 -0.79 26.27 30.37
CA GLU A 297 -1.74 25.48 31.16
C GLU A 297 -1.77 24.04 30.65
N ASN A 298 -1.32 23.13 31.51
CA ASN A 298 -1.50 21.69 31.43
C ASN A 298 -2.99 21.36 31.57
N ASN A 299 -3.58 20.66 30.59
CA ASN A 299 -4.52 19.57 30.89
C ASN A 299 -4.87 18.69 29.67
N GLY A 300 -4.76 17.38 29.85
CA GLY A 300 -5.55 16.37 29.11
C GLY A 300 -4.89 15.70 27.90
N ASN A 301 -4.01 14.73 28.15
CA ASN A 301 -3.53 13.75 27.16
C ASN A 301 -4.69 13.06 26.43
N ASN A 302 -4.75 13.21 25.11
CA ASN A 302 -5.42 12.27 24.22
C ASN A 302 -4.56 12.14 22.95
N HIS A 303 -3.63 11.19 22.96
CA HIS A 303 -2.78 10.84 21.81
C HIS A 303 -3.55 9.87 20.90
N ASN A 304 -3.83 10.29 19.67
CA ASN A 304 -4.41 9.47 18.62
C ASN A 304 -3.28 8.74 17.87
N ASN A 305 -3.24 7.40 17.95
CA ASN A 305 -2.12 6.58 17.50
C ASN A 305 -2.52 5.56 16.42
N ASN A 306 -2.13 5.81 15.16
CA ASN A 306 -1.52 4.90 14.15
C ASN A 306 -1.65 5.53 12.74
N SER A 307 -0.53 5.57 12.01
CA SER A 307 -0.31 5.97 10.59
C SER A 307 -0.88 7.32 10.10
N SER A 308 -1.62 8.05 10.95
CA SER A 308 -1.98 9.44 10.74
C SER A 308 -0.94 10.35 11.40
N PRO A 309 -0.34 11.28 10.65
CA PRO A 309 0.76 12.10 11.15
C PRO A 309 0.31 13.06 12.25
N VAL A 310 1.05 13.11 13.34
CA VAL A 310 1.11 14.28 14.22
C VAL A 310 1.91 15.36 13.47
N THR A 311 1.42 16.59 13.46
CA THR A 311 2.06 17.70 12.73
C THR A 311 3.24 18.22 13.56
N SER A 312 4.48 18.20 13.04
CA SER A 312 5.63 18.76 13.76
C SER A 312 6.69 19.43 12.87
N VAL A 313 7.67 20.05 13.52
CA VAL A 313 8.55 21.12 13.03
C VAL A 313 9.63 20.60 12.08
N ILE A 314 9.80 21.28 10.94
CA ILE A 314 10.74 20.95 9.85
C ILE A 314 12.18 21.34 10.24
N GLN A 315 13.16 20.47 9.95
CA GLN A 315 14.58 20.84 9.92
C GLN A 315 15.13 20.68 8.50
N LEU A 316 15.66 21.78 7.93
CA LEU A 316 16.42 21.77 6.68
C LEU A 316 17.91 21.56 7.00
N PRO A 317 18.67 20.78 6.22
CA PRO A 317 20.12 20.66 6.41
C PRO A 317 20.80 22.00 6.08
N SER A 318 21.53 22.54 7.06
CA SER A 318 22.31 23.76 6.93
C SER A 318 23.65 23.48 6.24
N SER A 319 23.85 24.05 5.05
CA SER A 319 25.18 24.29 4.50
C SER A 319 25.37 25.80 4.35
N THR A 320 26.33 26.33 5.10
CA THR A 320 26.68 27.74 5.11
C THR A 320 27.50 28.11 3.88
N SER A 321 26.96 28.96 3.02
CA SER A 321 27.77 29.82 2.16
C SER A 321 27.03 31.13 1.86
N SER A 322 27.68 32.22 2.23
CA SER A 322 27.20 33.60 2.17
C SER A 322 27.24 34.14 0.74
N ILE A 323 26.10 34.59 0.20
CA ILE A 323 26.07 35.45 -1.00
C ILE A 323 25.12 36.62 -0.77
N THR A 324 25.68 37.81 -0.95
CA THR A 324 25.08 39.15 -0.86
C THR A 324 24.01 39.39 -1.93
N SER A 325 22.92 40.03 -1.50
CA SER A 325 21.77 40.44 -2.31
C SER A 325 22.06 41.64 -3.23
N ALA A 326 21.70 41.52 -4.51
CA ALA A 326 21.48 42.65 -5.42
C ALA A 326 20.15 42.45 -6.17
N THR A 327 19.26 43.42 -6.02
CA THR A 327 17.91 43.46 -6.61
C THR A 327 17.99 44.01 -8.04
N THR A 328 17.39 43.34 -9.02
CA THR A 328 17.07 43.94 -10.32
C THR A 328 15.69 43.50 -10.76
N THR A 329 14.79 44.46 -10.81
CA THR A 329 13.41 44.40 -11.31
C THR A 329 13.41 44.42 -12.83
N ILE A 330 12.73 43.47 -13.47
CA ILE A 330 12.36 43.56 -14.89
C ILE A 330 10.88 43.21 -15.05
N THR A 331 10.13 44.14 -15.60
CA THR A 331 8.72 44.08 -16.00
C THR A 331 8.54 43.31 -17.32
N PRO A 332 7.42 42.60 -17.54
CA PRO A 332 7.14 41.98 -18.84
C PRO A 332 6.41 42.96 -19.77
N VAL A 333 6.96 43.14 -20.98
CA VAL A 333 6.29 43.80 -22.12
C VAL A 333 5.74 42.71 -23.04
N ALA A 334 4.45 42.82 -23.35
CA ALA A 334 3.77 42.00 -24.35
C ALA A 334 3.93 42.59 -25.74
N THR A 335 4.24 41.77 -26.74
CA THR A 335 3.94 42.03 -28.15
C THR A 335 3.55 40.75 -28.88
N ASN A 336 2.34 40.78 -29.43
CA ASN A 336 1.79 39.83 -30.39
C ASN A 336 2.51 39.94 -31.75
N GLY A 337 2.64 38.83 -32.49
CA GLY A 337 2.94 38.88 -33.92
C GLY A 337 3.39 37.57 -34.58
N LYS A 338 2.41 36.74 -34.98
CA LYS A 338 2.40 35.72 -36.06
C LYS A 338 3.72 35.40 -36.78
N LEU A 339 4.08 34.10 -36.81
CA LEU A 339 4.73 33.47 -37.95
C LEU A 339 4.06 32.16 -38.35
N SER A 340 4.17 31.89 -39.65
CA SER A 340 3.36 31.06 -40.54
C SER A 340 3.51 29.54 -40.44
N LEU A 341 2.40 28.84 -40.74
CA LEU A 341 2.36 27.43 -41.09
C LEU A 341 3.25 27.11 -42.30
N ILE A 342 4.01 26.02 -42.22
CA ILE A 342 4.55 25.30 -43.38
C ILE A 342 4.04 23.85 -43.30
N HIS A 343 3.23 23.48 -44.29
CA HIS A 343 2.82 22.12 -44.62
C HIS A 343 4.04 21.26 -44.99
N ARG A 344 4.08 20.01 -44.52
CA ARG A 344 4.77 18.92 -45.23
C ARG A 344 3.75 17.84 -45.57
N GLU A 345 3.56 17.68 -46.87
CA GLU A 345 2.75 16.67 -47.52
C GLU A 345 3.35 15.28 -47.33
N ALA A 346 2.46 14.31 -47.14
CA ALA A 346 2.70 12.89 -47.34
C ALA A 346 2.66 12.58 -48.85
N ASN A 347 3.54 11.70 -49.31
CA ASN A 347 3.40 11.06 -50.62
C ASN A 347 3.58 9.54 -50.48
N SER A 348 2.47 8.85 -50.76
CA SER A 348 2.37 7.44 -51.14
C SER A 348 2.87 7.22 -52.56
N VAL A 349 3.44 6.05 -52.87
CA VAL A 349 3.24 5.37 -54.17
C VAL A 349 3.29 3.85 -53.97
N ASP A 350 2.20 3.19 -54.38
CA ASP A 350 2.01 1.74 -54.53
C ASP A 350 2.76 1.14 -55.74
N SER A 351 3.04 -0.17 -55.70
CA SER A 351 2.40 -1.19 -56.58
C SER A 351 3.32 -2.35 -57.05
N ASN A 352 2.83 -3.56 -56.75
CA ASN A 352 2.65 -4.74 -57.63
C ASN A 352 3.65 -5.92 -57.73
N ASN A 353 3.03 -7.10 -57.50
CA ASN A 353 3.19 -8.45 -58.08
C ASN A 353 4.46 -9.25 -57.73
N ASN A 354 4.43 -10.55 -57.45
CA ASN A 354 3.62 -11.61 -58.06
C ASN A 354 3.57 -12.94 -57.24
N SER A 355 2.62 -13.78 -57.62
CA SER A 355 2.18 -15.15 -57.21
C SER A 355 3.19 -16.30 -57.00
N SER A 356 2.82 -17.30 -56.17
CA SER A 356 2.76 -18.79 -56.43
C SER A 356 2.69 -19.59 -55.09
N THR A 357 1.57 -20.24 -54.70
CA THR A 357 1.10 -21.63 -54.90
C THR A 357 2.05 -22.81 -54.59
N SER A 358 1.74 -23.60 -53.55
CA SER A 358 1.72 -25.10 -53.47
C SER A 358 1.34 -25.52 -52.03
N ASN A 359 0.17 -26.12 -51.76
CA ASN A 359 -0.19 -27.56 -51.77
C ASN A 359 0.87 -28.53 -51.19
N ALA A 360 0.61 -29.13 -50.01
CA ALA A 360 0.16 -30.53 -49.85
C ALA A 360 0.48 -31.17 -48.46
N SER A 361 -0.50 -31.94 -47.96
CA SER A 361 -0.40 -33.23 -47.24
C SER A 361 0.21 -33.36 -45.83
N SER A 362 -0.68 -33.62 -44.84
CA SER A 362 -0.53 -34.69 -43.82
C SER A 362 -0.60 -36.09 -44.50
N PRO A 363 -0.27 -37.27 -43.89
CA PRO A 363 -0.41 -37.61 -42.46
C PRO A 363 0.60 -38.64 -41.86
N ASN A 364 0.34 -39.03 -40.59
CA ASN A 364 0.73 -40.29 -39.92
C ASN A 364 2.19 -40.40 -39.41
N ASN A 365 2.54 -41.04 -38.28
CA ASN A 365 1.88 -42.04 -37.44
C ASN A 365 2.67 -42.24 -36.12
N ASN A 366 1.99 -42.78 -35.10
CA ASN A 366 2.44 -43.70 -34.04
C ASN A 366 3.46 -43.22 -32.97
N ASN A 367 3.15 -43.24 -31.66
CA ASN A 367 2.76 -44.30 -30.71
C ASN A 367 3.94 -44.71 -29.79
N ASN A 368 3.81 -44.27 -28.53
CA ASN A 368 3.80 -45.08 -27.31
C ASN A 368 4.87 -46.18 -27.08
N SER A 369 5.65 -46.01 -26.01
CA SER A 369 6.29 -47.04 -25.13
C SER A 369 7.17 -46.29 -24.12
N ASN A 370 7.36 -46.63 -22.85
CA ASN A 370 6.82 -47.60 -21.90
C ASN A 370 7.48 -47.18 -20.57
N ASN A 371 6.73 -47.08 -19.45
CA ASN A 371 7.36 -47.00 -18.13
C ASN A 371 6.77 -48.06 -17.18
N ILE A 372 7.58 -49.10 -16.99
CA ILE A 372 7.91 -49.81 -15.74
C ILE A 372 6.76 -50.20 -14.80
N THR A 373 6.57 -51.52 -14.63
CA THR A 373 6.29 -52.11 -13.31
C THR A 373 6.88 -53.52 -13.26
N ALA A 374 7.87 -53.74 -12.39
CA ALA A 374 8.38 -55.05 -12.04
C ALA A 374 8.06 -55.33 -10.56
N THR A 375 7.35 -56.43 -10.32
CA THR A 375 7.13 -57.09 -9.04
C THR A 375 8.32 -58.00 -8.70
N ASN A 376 8.77 -58.00 -7.44
CA ASN A 376 8.99 -59.21 -6.60
C ASN A 376 9.70 -58.85 -5.27
N THR A 377 9.03 -58.98 -4.12
CA THR A 377 9.02 -60.11 -3.15
C THR A 377 10.27 -60.26 -2.29
N ASN A 378 10.08 -60.06 -0.98
CA ASN A 378 10.60 -60.78 0.20
C ASN A 378 10.60 -59.76 1.37
N GLY A 379 9.83 -59.86 2.44
CA GLY A 379 9.34 -61.05 3.15
C GLY A 379 10.19 -61.23 4.40
N THR A 380 9.74 -60.69 5.55
CA THR A 380 9.87 -61.30 6.88
C THR A 380 8.99 -60.55 7.89
N SER A 381 8.05 -61.30 8.46
CA SER A 381 7.22 -61.00 9.64
C SER A 381 8.06 -60.65 10.88
N THR A 382 7.50 -59.81 11.75
CA THR A 382 7.10 -60.28 13.10
C THR A 382 6.09 -59.33 13.74
N THR A 383 5.02 -59.97 14.22
CA THR A 383 3.91 -59.55 15.08
C THR A 383 4.37 -58.94 16.41
N ILE A 384 3.55 -58.09 17.04
CA ILE A 384 2.98 -58.31 18.39
C ILE A 384 1.99 -57.17 18.77
N ASN A 385 0.74 -57.60 18.95
CA ASN A 385 -0.37 -57.20 19.83
C ASN A 385 -0.59 -55.76 20.33
N SER A 386 -1.82 -55.35 20.02
CA SER A 386 -2.77 -54.54 20.78
C SER A 386 -2.95 -54.90 22.26
N ASN A 387 -3.28 -53.88 23.05
CA ASN A 387 -4.25 -53.77 24.16
C ASN A 387 -3.81 -52.53 24.97
N ASN A 388 -4.63 -51.54 25.33
CA ASN A 388 -6.07 -51.46 25.52
C ASN A 388 -6.49 -49.99 25.39
#